data_AF-A0A9Q1EZG4-F1
#
_entry.id   AF-A0A9Q1EZG4-F1
#
_cell.length_a   1.000
_cell.length_b   1.000
_cell.length_c   1.000
_cell.angle_alpha   90.00
_cell.angle_beta   90.00
_cell.angle_gamma   90.00
#
_symmetry.space_group_name_H-M   'P 1'
#
loop_
_entity.id
_entity.type
_entity.pdbx_description
1 polymer ?
#
loop_
_entity_poly.entity_id
_entity_poly.type
_entity_poly.pdbx_seq_one_letter_code
_entity_poly.pdbx_strand_id
1 'polypeptide(L)'
;MNDAVRKTLIVILDDANDNRPIYDDAPFNKDVFENTAVDTVLFQVTARDADYGLASLVSYKIVDSSSAFAFITVIDVPDLAPRFLNLPYSAIVNEHTAVGQTVFQVQAIDPDTGVNDKIHFSIQNINDNKPGFYNCHPECNFEEEARHFTGSINEQSSRGVAVGDLNIMARDLDEVS
;
A
#
# COMPACT_ATOMS: atom_id res chain seq x y z
N MET A 1 73.82 -16.65 -51.74
CA MET A 1 72.80 -16.81 -50.69
C MET A 1 72.43 -15.42 -50.22
N ASN A 2 71.20 -14.97 -50.45
CA ASN A 2 70.70 -13.70 -49.92
C ASN A 2 70.12 -14.00 -48.54
N ASP A 3 70.84 -13.57 -47.50
CA ASP A 3 70.34 -13.68 -46.13
C ASP A 3 69.33 -12.55 -45.91
N ALA A 4 68.05 -12.91 -45.83
CA ALA A 4 66.99 -11.93 -45.62
C ALA A 4 67.03 -11.46 -44.15
N VAL A 5 67.55 -10.24 -43.93
CA VAL A 5 67.53 -9.62 -42.61
C VAL A 5 66.08 -9.28 -42.25
N ARG A 6 65.53 -9.96 -41.24
CA ARG A 6 64.24 -9.59 -40.63
C ARG A 6 64.48 -8.51 -39.57
N LYS A 7 63.77 -7.39 -39.69
CA LYS A 7 63.63 -6.41 -38.61
C LYS A 7 62.19 -6.45 -38.10
N THR A 8 62.02 -6.64 -36.80
CA THR A 8 60.73 -6.56 -36.13
C THR A 8 60.52 -5.13 -35.65
N LEU A 9 59.44 -4.49 -36.07
CA LEU A 9 58.97 -3.24 -35.50
C LEU A 9 57.92 -3.56 -34.45
N ILE A 10 58.14 -3.11 -33.22
CA ILE A 10 57.15 -3.18 -32.14
C ILE A 10 56.54 -1.79 -32.01
N VAL A 11 55.22 -1.70 -32.17
CA VAL A 11 54.44 -0.49 -31.92
C VAL A 11 53.60 -0.74 -30.68
N ILE A 12 53.70 0.15 -29.70
CA ILE A 12 52.89 0.13 -28.48
C ILE A 12 51.85 1.24 -28.62
N LEU A 13 50.58 0.91 -28.33
CA LEU A 13 49.49 1.88 -28.27
C LEU A 13 49.14 2.09 -26.79
N ASP A 14 49.12 3.34 -26.36
CA ASP A 14 48.63 3.72 -25.04
C ASP A 14 47.11 3.95 -25.12
N ASP A 15 46.42 3.49 -24.08
CA ASP A 15 44.97 3.67 -23.94
C ASP A 15 44.65 5.06 -23.37
N ALA A 16 43.56 5.67 -23.86
CA ALA A 16 43.06 6.93 -23.36
C ALA A 16 41.76 6.69 -22.57
N ASN A 17 41.57 7.41 -21.46
CA ASN A 17 40.33 7.36 -20.69
C ASN A 17 39.24 8.18 -21.41
N ASP A 18 38.65 7.60 -22.45
CA ASP A 18 37.64 8.23 -23.31
C ASP A 18 36.30 7.49 -23.32
N ASN A 19 36.21 6.37 -22.59
CA ASN A 19 34.95 5.70 -22.31
C ASN A 19 34.43 6.12 -20.94
N ARG A 20 33.14 5.90 -20.73
CA ARG A 20 32.50 6.12 -19.42
C ARG A 20 31.92 4.80 -18.96
N PRO A 21 31.79 4.58 -17.64
CA PRO A 21 31.10 3.39 -17.15
C PRO A 21 29.65 3.37 -17.63
N ILE A 22 29.21 2.22 -18.16
CA ILE A 22 27.83 1.97 -18.56
C ILE A 22 27.24 0.83 -17.72
N TYR A 23 25.97 0.97 -17.33
CA TYR A 23 25.26 -0.10 -16.63
C TYR A 23 24.80 -1.18 -17.61
N ASP A 24 24.86 -2.44 -17.19
CA ASP A 24 24.43 -3.57 -18.02
C ASP A 24 22.88 -3.62 -18.17
N ASP A 25 22.11 -3.24 -17.13
CA ASP A 25 20.66 -3.50 -17.04
C ASP A 25 19.78 -2.28 -16.64
N ALA A 26 20.01 -1.08 -17.20
CA ALA A 26 19.18 0.11 -16.91
C ALA A 26 17.93 0.22 -17.82
N PRO A 27 16.77 0.72 -17.33
CA PRO A 27 16.49 1.23 -15.98
C PRO A 27 16.15 0.14 -14.95
N PHE A 28 16.48 0.37 -13.68
CA PHE A 28 16.26 -0.54 -12.56
C PHE A 28 14.91 -0.30 -11.88
N ASN A 29 13.87 -1.00 -12.32
CA ASN A 29 12.54 -0.92 -11.70
C ASN A 29 12.30 -2.12 -10.78
N LYS A 30 11.88 -1.86 -9.55
CA LYS A 30 11.60 -2.92 -8.58
C LYS A 30 10.40 -2.60 -7.70
N ASP A 31 9.50 -3.57 -7.62
CA ASP A 31 8.43 -3.57 -6.64
C ASP A 31 8.89 -4.30 -5.38
N VAL A 32 8.63 -3.69 -4.23
CA VAL A 32 9.07 -4.18 -2.91
C VAL A 32 7.89 -4.12 -1.96
N PHE A 33 7.54 -5.24 -1.33
CA PHE A 33 6.50 -5.25 -0.31
C PHE A 33 6.97 -4.50 0.93
N GLU A 34 6.09 -3.78 1.61
CA GLU A 34 6.46 -2.99 2.80
C GLU A 34 6.99 -3.86 3.95
N ASN A 35 6.55 -5.12 4.03
CA ASN A 35 7.01 -6.10 5.00
C ASN A 35 8.28 -6.85 4.57
N THR A 36 8.95 -6.40 3.49
CA THR A 36 10.22 -6.98 3.05
C THR A 36 11.25 -6.88 4.18
N ALA A 37 11.88 -8.01 4.50
CA ALA A 37 12.84 -8.08 5.59
C ALA A 37 14.00 -7.09 5.38
N VAL A 38 14.46 -6.51 6.49
CA VAL A 38 15.69 -5.70 6.51
C VAL A 38 16.85 -6.52 5.97
N ASP A 39 17.77 -5.85 5.28
CA ASP A 39 18.94 -6.43 4.58
C ASP A 39 18.61 -7.28 3.34
N THR A 40 17.36 -7.27 2.87
CA THR A 40 17.03 -7.87 1.58
C THR A 40 17.69 -7.11 0.43
N VAL A 41 18.44 -7.83 -0.41
CA VAL A 41 19.03 -7.29 -1.63
C VAL A 41 17.95 -7.09 -2.69
N LEU A 42 17.66 -5.85 -3.05
CA LEU A 42 16.60 -5.51 -4.03
C LEU A 42 17.04 -5.72 -5.49
N PHE A 43 18.26 -5.32 -5.80
CA PHE A 43 18.92 -5.53 -7.09
C PHE A 43 20.44 -5.45 -6.91
N GLN A 44 21.16 -6.08 -7.83
CA GLN A 44 22.60 -5.95 -7.98
C GLN A 44 22.86 -5.20 -9.29
N VAL A 45 23.64 -4.13 -9.24
CA VAL A 45 24.04 -3.38 -10.43
C VAL A 45 25.46 -3.77 -10.83
N THR A 46 25.66 -3.96 -12.12
CA THR A 46 27.00 -4.10 -12.72
C THR A 46 27.18 -2.98 -13.72
N ALA A 47 28.37 -2.39 -13.73
CA ALA A 47 28.75 -1.42 -14.73
C ALA A 47 30.11 -1.82 -15.31
N ARG A 48 30.29 -1.53 -16.60
CA ARG A 48 31.51 -1.83 -17.34
C ARG A 48 32.05 -0.56 -17.94
N ASP A 49 33.36 -0.44 -17.92
CA ASP A 49 34.09 0.59 -18.63
C ASP A 49 35.02 -0.10 -19.64
N ALA A 50 35.07 0.44 -20.86
CA ALA A 50 35.79 -0.16 -21.97
C ALA A 50 37.29 0.18 -21.98
N ASP A 51 37.73 1.11 -21.12
CA ASP A 51 39.14 1.52 -20.99
C ASP A 51 40.01 0.43 -20.33
N TYR A 52 41.33 0.60 -20.37
CA TYR A 52 42.30 -0.35 -19.83
C TYR A 52 42.86 0.06 -18.46
N GLY A 53 43.13 -0.94 -17.61
CA GLY A 53 43.85 -0.76 -16.35
C GLY A 53 43.09 0.07 -15.33
N LEU A 54 43.71 1.14 -14.82
CA LEU A 54 43.11 2.00 -13.80
C LEU A 54 41.99 2.90 -14.36
N ALA A 55 41.98 3.16 -15.68
CA ALA A 55 40.97 3.99 -16.31
C ALA A 55 39.58 3.33 -16.29
N SER A 56 39.50 2.00 -16.31
CA SER A 56 38.23 1.26 -16.19
C SER A 56 37.82 0.90 -14.77
N LEU A 57 38.48 1.45 -13.74
CA LEU A 57 38.09 1.20 -12.36
C LEU A 57 36.76 1.92 -12.05
N VAL A 58 35.72 1.13 -11.78
CA VAL A 58 34.39 1.66 -11.45
C VAL A 58 34.21 1.78 -9.93
N SER A 59 33.70 2.93 -9.49
CA SER A 59 33.22 3.16 -8.12
C SER A 59 31.74 3.51 -8.11
N TYR A 60 30.98 2.92 -7.19
CA TYR A 60 29.54 3.14 -7.06
C TYR A 60 29.23 4.14 -5.95
N LYS A 61 28.20 4.96 -6.16
CA LYS A 61 27.66 5.87 -5.15
C LYS A 61 26.15 5.98 -5.31
N ILE A 62 25.44 5.89 -4.19
CA ILE A 62 24.01 6.20 -4.11
C ILE A 62 23.89 7.72 -3.92
N VAL A 63 23.10 8.38 -4.77
CA VAL A 63 22.88 9.83 -4.74
C VAL A 63 21.40 10.13 -4.51
N ASP A 64 21.12 11.14 -3.70
CA ASP A 64 19.77 11.56 -3.28
C ASP A 64 19.00 12.35 -4.36
N SER A 65 19.29 12.08 -5.64
CA SER A 65 18.69 12.80 -6.77
C SER A 65 17.73 11.90 -7.53
N SER A 66 16.68 12.53 -8.08
CA SER A 66 15.69 11.97 -9.01
C SER A 66 16.31 11.57 -10.37
N SER A 67 17.46 10.91 -10.34
CA SER A 67 18.15 10.38 -11.49
C SER A 67 17.31 9.22 -12.02
N ALA A 68 16.80 9.37 -13.24
CA ALA A 68 15.77 8.55 -13.88
C ALA A 68 16.15 7.07 -14.15
N PHE A 69 17.15 6.53 -13.46
CA PHE A 69 17.72 5.21 -13.74
C PHE A 69 17.25 4.12 -12.80
N ALA A 70 16.63 4.44 -11.65
CA ALA A 70 16.06 3.45 -10.74
C ALA A 70 14.74 3.93 -10.14
N PHE A 71 13.71 3.09 -10.20
CA PHE A 71 12.41 3.33 -9.57
C PHE A 71 12.07 2.16 -8.65
N ILE A 72 11.89 2.46 -7.36
CA ILE A 72 11.42 1.49 -6.39
C ILE A 72 9.99 1.86 -6.00
N THR A 73 9.05 0.97 -6.28
CA THR A 73 7.67 1.10 -5.83
C THR A 73 7.50 0.26 -4.58
N VAL A 74 6.99 0.87 -3.50
CA VAL A 74 6.60 0.12 -2.30
C VAL A 74 5.16 -0.35 -2.47
N ILE A 75 4.94 -1.65 -2.31
CA ILE A 75 3.62 -2.29 -2.34
C ILE A 75 3.20 -2.59 -0.90
N ASP A 76 2.01 -2.12 -0.56
CA ASP A 76 1.32 -2.37 0.70
C ASP A 76 0.97 -3.85 0.89
N VAL A 77 0.92 -4.31 2.14
CA VAL A 77 0.51 -5.67 2.50
C VAL A 77 -0.63 -5.56 3.52
N PRO A 78 -1.74 -6.32 3.36
CA PRO A 78 -2.86 -6.28 4.30
C PRO A 78 -2.50 -6.92 5.63
N ASP A 79 -1.84 -6.17 6.50
CA ASP A 79 -1.31 -6.64 7.78
C ASP A 79 -1.80 -5.85 9.00
N LEU A 80 -2.62 -4.82 8.79
CA LEU A 80 -3.31 -4.10 9.85
C LEU A 80 -4.79 -4.47 9.85
N ALA A 81 -5.40 -4.40 11.03
CA ALA A 81 -6.83 -4.69 11.18
C ALA A 81 -7.60 -3.37 11.27
N PRO A 82 -8.85 -3.33 10.77
CA PRO A 82 -9.73 -2.19 10.95
C PRO A 82 -9.89 -1.83 12.43
N ARG A 83 -9.90 -0.53 12.74
CA ARG A 83 -10.13 -0.04 14.10
C ARG A 83 -11.20 1.04 14.17
N PHE A 84 -12.00 0.98 15.22
CA PHE A 84 -12.96 2.04 15.54
C PHE A 84 -12.25 3.31 16.02
N LEU A 85 -12.76 4.46 15.59
CA LEU A 85 -12.32 5.78 16.04
C LEU A 85 -13.15 6.23 17.24
N ASN A 86 -12.56 6.97 18.19
CA ASN A 86 -13.30 7.58 19.31
C ASN A 86 -13.97 6.59 20.27
N LEU A 87 -13.39 5.40 20.47
CA LEU A 87 -13.80 4.50 21.54
C LEU A 87 -13.52 5.09 22.94
N PRO A 88 -14.36 4.80 23.96
CA PRO A 88 -15.60 4.03 23.88
C PRO A 88 -16.78 4.85 23.34
N TYR A 89 -17.75 4.16 22.73
CA TYR A 89 -19.00 4.77 22.28
C TYR A 89 -20.07 4.72 23.36
N SER A 90 -20.80 5.82 23.54
CA SER A 90 -21.99 5.88 24.40
C SER A 90 -23.01 6.83 23.78
N ALA A 91 -24.27 6.40 23.78
CA ALA A 91 -25.41 7.17 23.31
C ALA A 91 -26.54 7.07 24.33
N ILE A 92 -27.24 8.17 24.57
CA ILE A 92 -28.52 8.17 25.28
C ILE A 92 -29.59 8.38 24.22
N VAL A 93 -30.48 7.39 24.07
CA VAL A 93 -31.55 7.42 23.08
C VAL A 93 -32.86 7.71 23.80
N ASN A 94 -33.63 8.66 23.29
CA ASN A 94 -34.97 8.94 23.82
C ASN A 94 -35.94 7.84 23.35
N GLU A 95 -36.79 7.34 24.23
CA GLU A 95 -37.80 6.33 23.88
C GLU A 95 -38.77 6.82 22.79
N HIS A 96 -39.05 8.12 22.71
CA HIS A 96 -39.89 8.72 21.68
C HIS A 96 -39.14 9.01 20.37
N THR A 97 -37.94 8.46 20.19
CA THR A 97 -37.17 8.65 18.96
C THR A 97 -37.90 7.96 17.82
N ALA A 98 -38.31 8.74 16.82
CA ALA A 98 -39.05 8.21 15.68
C ALA A 98 -38.27 7.09 14.96
N VAL A 99 -38.99 6.06 14.52
CA VAL A 99 -38.43 4.95 13.76
C VAL A 99 -37.69 5.47 12.52
N GLY A 100 -36.46 5.01 12.32
CA GLY A 100 -35.61 5.43 11.20
C GLY A 100 -34.79 6.71 11.46
N GLN A 101 -34.79 7.24 12.69
CA GLN A 101 -33.84 8.28 13.10
C GLN A 101 -32.48 7.66 13.46
N THR A 102 -31.40 8.27 12.96
CA THR A 102 -30.03 7.95 13.39
C THR A 102 -29.88 8.29 14.87
N VAL A 103 -29.55 7.29 15.69
CA VAL A 103 -29.32 7.49 17.14
C VAL A 103 -27.84 7.53 17.48
N PHE A 104 -27.00 6.93 16.64
CA PHE A 104 -25.56 6.93 16.83
C PHE A 104 -24.84 6.68 15.51
N GLN A 105 -23.59 7.15 15.43
CA GLN A 105 -22.74 7.00 14.27
C GLN A 105 -21.37 6.48 14.72
N VAL A 106 -20.88 5.43 14.07
CA VAL A 106 -19.53 4.90 14.27
C VAL A 106 -18.68 5.12 13.04
N GLN A 107 -17.38 5.29 13.27
CA GLN A 107 -16.38 5.40 12.24
C GLN A 107 -15.29 4.36 12.51
N ALA A 108 -14.90 3.64 11.48
CA ALA A 108 -13.72 2.78 11.51
C ALA A 108 -12.74 3.23 10.43
N ILE A 109 -11.50 2.80 10.59
CA ILE A 109 -10.44 3.02 9.61
C ILE A 109 -9.62 1.74 9.47
N ASP A 110 -9.38 1.34 8.23
CA ASP A 110 -8.27 0.47 7.88
C ASP A 110 -7.08 1.32 7.37
N PRO A 111 -5.89 1.22 7.98
CA PRO A 111 -4.72 1.99 7.54
C PRO A 111 -4.00 1.43 6.31
N ASP A 112 -4.36 0.23 5.83
CA ASP A 112 -3.78 -0.45 4.65
C ASP A 112 -4.19 0.29 3.36
N THR A 113 -3.39 0.14 2.29
CA THR A 113 -3.59 0.87 1.03
C THR A 113 -3.69 -0.03 -0.19
N GLY A 114 -4.68 0.21 -1.06
CA GLY A 114 -4.71 -0.39 -2.40
C GLY A 114 -5.34 -1.78 -2.52
N VAL A 115 -6.06 -2.26 -1.51
CA VAL A 115 -6.93 -3.43 -1.60
C VAL A 115 -8.39 -2.96 -1.52
N ASN A 116 -9.32 -3.68 -2.17
CA ASN A 116 -10.77 -3.46 -2.09
C ASN A 116 -11.26 -3.81 -0.67
N ASP A 117 -10.79 -3.11 0.35
CA ASP A 117 -11.17 -3.36 1.71
C ASP A 117 -12.57 -2.83 1.94
N LYS A 118 -13.46 -3.77 2.21
CA LYS A 118 -14.77 -3.46 2.75
C LYS A 118 -14.64 -3.67 4.23
N ILE A 119 -14.77 -2.60 5.03
CA ILE A 119 -14.95 -2.79 6.46
C ILE A 119 -16.34 -3.37 6.67
N HIS A 120 -16.38 -4.58 7.23
CA HIS A 120 -17.61 -5.24 7.66
C HIS A 120 -17.88 -4.90 9.13
N PHE A 121 -19.03 -4.26 9.39
CA PHE A 121 -19.52 -3.97 10.73
C PHE A 121 -20.54 -5.02 11.14
N SER A 122 -20.46 -5.51 12.37
CA SER A 122 -21.51 -6.35 12.96
C SER A 122 -22.01 -5.79 14.29
N ILE A 123 -23.33 -5.65 14.47
CA ILE A 123 -23.94 -5.35 15.78
C ILE A 123 -24.58 -6.61 16.35
N GLN A 124 -24.23 -6.91 17.60
CA GLN A 124 -24.86 -7.96 18.37
C GLN A 124 -26.06 -7.40 19.14
N ASN A 125 -27.22 -8.05 19.01
CA ASN A 125 -28.36 -7.72 19.85
C ASN A 125 -28.18 -8.34 21.25
N ILE A 126 -28.05 -7.50 22.28
CA ILE A 126 -27.82 -7.93 23.67
C ILE A 126 -29.06 -7.82 24.56
N ASN A 127 -30.18 -7.27 24.08
CA ASN A 127 -31.45 -7.17 24.82
C ASN A 127 -32.67 -7.45 23.91
N ASP A 128 -33.86 -7.23 24.44
CA ASP A 128 -35.15 -7.40 23.76
C ASP A 128 -35.44 -6.32 22.69
N ASN A 129 -34.69 -5.21 22.71
CA ASN A 129 -34.77 -4.13 21.75
C ASN A 129 -33.84 -4.39 20.56
N LYS A 130 -34.40 -4.64 19.36
CA LYS A 130 -33.58 -5.00 18.19
C LYS A 130 -32.86 -3.76 17.64
N PRO A 131 -31.51 -3.69 17.67
CA PRO A 131 -30.77 -2.67 16.93
C PRO A 131 -30.83 -2.99 15.44
N GLY A 132 -30.80 -1.98 14.57
CA GLY A 132 -30.73 -2.17 13.12
C GLY A 132 -29.84 -1.14 12.44
N PHE A 133 -29.30 -1.52 11.28
CA PHE A 133 -28.68 -0.59 10.35
C PHE A 133 -29.72 -0.19 9.30
N TYR A 134 -29.99 1.09 9.15
CA TYR A 134 -30.91 1.59 8.12
C TYR A 134 -30.25 2.81 7.45
N ASN A 135 -30.32 2.89 6.12
CA ASN A 135 -29.63 3.89 5.29
C ASN A 135 -28.10 3.95 5.45
N CYS A 136 -27.39 2.82 5.40
CA CYS A 136 -26.02 2.92 4.91
C CYS A 136 -26.01 3.04 3.38
N HIS A 137 -24.92 3.61 2.85
CA HIS A 137 -24.67 3.87 1.43
C HIS A 137 -25.30 2.81 0.51
N PRO A 138 -25.77 3.15 -0.72
CA PRO A 138 -26.49 2.23 -1.63
C PRO A 138 -25.80 0.89 -1.99
N GLU A 139 -24.60 0.62 -1.47
CA GLU A 139 -23.83 -0.61 -1.64
C GLU A 139 -23.92 -1.59 -0.45
N CYS A 140 -24.70 -1.27 0.58
CA CYS A 140 -24.86 -2.15 1.74
C CYS A 140 -25.89 -3.26 1.51
N ASN A 141 -25.46 -4.52 1.62
CA ASN A 141 -26.36 -5.68 1.67
C ASN A 141 -26.65 -6.04 3.14
N PHE A 142 -27.92 -6.03 3.53
CA PHE A 142 -28.38 -6.48 4.84
C PHE A 142 -29.11 -7.82 4.73
N GLU A 143 -28.86 -8.73 5.68
CA GLU A 143 -29.74 -9.88 5.91
C GLU A 143 -30.74 -9.54 7.04
N GLU A 144 -32.02 -9.53 6.71
CA GLU A 144 -33.11 -8.93 7.51
C GLU A 144 -33.58 -9.76 8.72
N GLU A 145 -32.99 -10.95 8.98
CA GLU A 145 -33.47 -11.87 10.03
C GLU A 145 -32.40 -12.34 11.04
N ALA A 146 -31.19 -11.77 11.00
CA ALA A 146 -30.09 -12.31 11.78
C ALA A 146 -30.02 -11.74 13.21
N ARG A 147 -29.61 -12.58 14.18
CA ARG A 147 -29.16 -12.17 15.52
C ARG A 147 -27.92 -11.25 15.49
N HIS A 148 -27.42 -10.97 14.29
CA HIS A 148 -26.26 -10.18 13.95
C HIS A 148 -26.62 -9.36 12.72
N PHE A 149 -26.63 -8.03 12.83
CA PHE A 149 -26.73 -7.19 11.64
C PHE A 149 -25.34 -7.01 11.07
N THR A 150 -25.15 -7.24 9.77
CA THR A 150 -23.87 -6.97 9.08
C THR A 150 -24.05 -5.87 8.05
N GLY A 151 -23.17 -4.87 8.04
CA GLY A 151 -23.09 -3.85 7.01
C GLY A 151 -21.67 -3.73 6.47
N SER A 152 -21.49 -3.28 5.23
CA SER A 152 -20.17 -3.06 4.64
C SER A 152 -20.06 -1.64 4.11
N ILE A 153 -18.98 -0.93 4.44
CA ILE A 153 -18.65 0.34 3.82
C ILE A 153 -17.45 0.14 2.89
N ASN A 154 -17.54 0.69 1.68
CA ASN A 154 -16.51 0.56 0.65
C ASN A 154 -15.39 1.58 0.90
N GLU A 155 -14.16 1.13 1.08
CA GLU A 155 -13.01 2.01 1.21
C GLU A 155 -12.54 2.49 -0.17
N GLN A 156 -13.07 3.64 -0.62
CA GLN A 156 -12.55 4.34 -1.81
C GLN A 156 -11.67 5.55 -1.45
N SER A 157 -11.31 5.73 -0.18
CA SER A 157 -10.63 6.94 0.31
C SER A 157 -9.12 6.76 0.51
N SER A 158 -8.39 7.88 0.54
CA SER A 158 -6.95 7.91 0.77
C SER A 158 -6.57 7.44 2.19
N ARG A 159 -5.31 7.02 2.38
CA ARG A 159 -4.75 6.59 3.67
C ARG A 159 -5.10 7.54 4.82
N GLY A 160 -5.55 6.99 5.95
CA GLY A 160 -5.83 7.79 7.15
C GLY A 160 -7.22 8.44 7.18
N VAL A 161 -8.06 8.23 6.15
CA VAL A 161 -9.38 8.87 6.03
C VAL A 161 -10.47 7.93 6.57
N ALA A 162 -11.42 8.49 7.32
CA ALA A 162 -12.60 7.76 7.77
C ALA A 162 -13.41 7.29 6.55
N VAL A 163 -13.66 5.99 6.47
CA VAL A 163 -14.22 5.35 5.28
C VAL A 163 -15.73 5.44 5.17
N GLY A 164 -16.36 6.03 6.17
CA GLY A 164 -17.75 6.44 6.13
C GLY A 164 -18.41 6.39 7.49
N ASP A 165 -19.65 6.84 7.51
CA ASP A 165 -20.49 6.91 8.68
C ASP A 165 -21.50 5.76 8.68
N LEU A 166 -21.52 4.93 9.73
CA LEU A 166 -22.55 3.91 9.89
C LEU A 166 -23.61 4.37 10.88
N ASN A 167 -24.80 4.66 10.37
CA ASN A 167 -25.96 5.04 11.18
C ASN A 167 -26.56 3.81 11.87
N ILE A 168 -26.57 3.84 13.20
CA ILE A 168 -27.30 2.88 14.03
C ILE A 168 -28.65 3.52 14.33
N MET A 169 -29.73 2.77 14.13
CA MET A 169 -31.09 3.20 14.45
C MET A 169 -31.73 2.19 15.39
N ALA A 170 -32.52 2.69 16.34
CA ALA A 170 -33.31 1.86 17.23
C ALA A 170 -34.70 1.65 16.63
N ARG A 171 -35.25 0.44 16.82
CA ARG A 171 -36.67 0.16 16.59
C ARG A 171 -37.26 -0.33 17.91
N ASP A 172 -38.09 0.51 18.52
CA ASP A 172 -38.93 0.08 19.63
C ASP A 172 -40.01 -0.87 19.10
N LEU A 173 -40.14 -2.04 19.74
CA LEU A 173 -41.13 -3.06 19.39
C LEU A 173 -42.34 -3.05 20.33
N ASP A 174 -42.33 -2.20 21.35
CA ASP A 174 -43.38 -2.10 22.35
C ASP A 174 -44.33 -0.91 22.08
N GLU A 175 -44.15 -0.18 20.97
CA GLU A 175 -45.08 0.87 20.52
C GLU A 175 -46.36 0.23 19.93
N VAL A 176 -47.27 -0.15 20.83
CA VAL A 176 -48.62 -0.56 20.50
C VAL A 176 -49.43 0.69 20.16
N SER A 177 -49.93 0.78 18.93
CA SER A 177 -50.98 1.72 18.53
C SER A 177 -52.28 1.50 19.30
#